data_AF-A0A7W5TVH1-F1
#
_entry.id   AF-A0A7W5TVH1-F1
#
_cell.length_a   1.000
_cell.length_b   1.000
_cell.length_c   1.000
_cell.angle_alpha   90.00
_cell.angle_beta   90.00
_cell.angle_gamma   90.00
#
_symmetry.space_group_name_H-M   'P 1'
#
loop_
_entity.id
_entity.type
_entity.pdbx_description
1 polymer ?
#
loop_
_entity_poly.entity_id
_entity_poly.type
_entity_poly.pdbx_seq_one_letter_code
_entity_poly.pdbx_strand_id
1 'polypeptide(L)'
;MVNGRSVEPEDLANHWDSDSTISLSVSAAAPSADLAKFGKPQLVLNAACSETAESVTSQSLFTVGSTRSQATTTIELEGSRLAEQLKLRVTLTAPYGDEAWLSRRIIAERRAEHIDLQAGLRGFPTTSMSFKAANRRQSPWLLSISATELSDPFAHSIQLVLNEDYSRVEELIEGQAQPHVETSLHAAIIRSLVQTARRLADDSGDDANLEAAVLEFPHSIAAAADKASRDFLKRPITWAVSSLRSHPEYVEAMIDSAVGALKEKR
;
A
#
# COMPACT_ATOMS: atom_id res chain seq x y z
N MET A 1 8.84 3.25 -12.71
CA MET A 1 8.51 4.69 -12.56
C MET A 1 7.06 4.80 -12.14
N VAL A 2 6.73 5.79 -11.30
CA VAL A 2 5.35 6.14 -10.95
C VAL A 2 5.12 7.61 -11.23
N ASN A 3 4.10 7.95 -12.02
CA ASN A 3 3.78 9.33 -12.41
C ASN A 3 5.00 10.11 -12.94
N GLY A 4 5.84 9.44 -13.73
CA GLY A 4 7.06 10.04 -14.29
C GLY A 4 8.27 10.10 -13.34
N ARG A 5 8.18 9.63 -12.10
CA ARG A 5 9.29 9.60 -11.14
C ARG A 5 9.94 8.22 -11.08
N SER A 6 11.26 8.17 -10.98
CA SER A 6 12.00 6.92 -10.75
C SER A 6 11.76 6.43 -9.33
N VAL A 7 11.43 5.15 -9.20
CA VAL A 7 11.16 4.47 -7.92
C VAL A 7 11.75 3.08 -8.06
N GLU A 8 12.48 2.62 -7.05
CA GLU A 8 12.99 1.25 -7.00
C GLU A 8 11.82 0.26 -6.86
N PRO A 9 11.91 -0.97 -7.40
CA PRO A 9 10.82 -1.93 -7.34
C PRO A 9 10.31 -2.20 -5.92
N GLU A 10 11.21 -2.22 -4.94
CA GLU A 10 10.92 -2.46 -3.52
C GLU A 10 10.12 -1.32 -2.87
N ASP A 11 10.26 -0.09 -3.39
CA ASP A 11 9.59 1.10 -2.87
C ASP A 11 8.29 1.41 -3.64
N LEU A 12 7.98 0.65 -4.71
CA LEU A 12 6.86 0.93 -5.60
C LEU A 12 5.54 1.09 -4.83
N ALA A 13 5.32 0.20 -3.85
CA ALA A 13 4.17 0.19 -2.97
C ALA A 13 3.92 1.50 -2.21
N ASN A 14 4.97 2.25 -1.88
CA ASN A 14 4.87 3.49 -1.08
C ASN A 14 4.61 4.73 -1.95
N HIS A 15 4.74 4.60 -3.27
CA HIS A 15 4.77 5.73 -4.20
C HIS A 15 3.69 5.68 -5.27
N TRP A 16 2.74 4.73 -5.19
CA TRP A 16 1.63 4.59 -6.12
C TRP A 16 0.28 4.58 -5.41
N ASP A 17 -0.77 4.91 -6.15
CA ASP A 17 -2.17 4.80 -5.76
C ASP A 17 -3.02 4.45 -7.00
N SER A 18 -4.34 4.34 -6.82
CA SER A 18 -5.28 4.04 -7.91
C SER A 18 -5.28 5.08 -9.03
N ASP A 19 -4.83 6.31 -8.77
CA ASP A 19 -4.80 7.39 -9.75
C ASP A 19 -3.45 7.47 -10.47
N SER A 20 -2.48 6.65 -10.07
CA SER A 20 -1.13 6.67 -10.59
C SER A 20 -0.97 5.91 -11.90
N THR A 21 -0.01 6.31 -12.73
CA THR A 21 0.48 5.54 -13.87
C THR A 21 1.83 4.91 -13.54
N ILE A 22 1.92 3.59 -13.64
CA ILE A 22 3.14 2.82 -13.40
C ILE A 22 3.77 2.47 -14.75
N SER A 23 5.00 2.95 -14.99
CA SER A 23 5.77 2.59 -16.18
C SER A 23 6.95 1.69 -15.81
N LEU A 24 7.03 0.51 -16.42
CA LEU A 24 8.08 -0.47 -16.18
C LEU A 24 8.88 -0.66 -17.47
N SER A 25 10.20 -0.48 -17.39
CA SER A 25 11.10 -0.58 -18.54
C SER A 25 12.14 -1.67 -18.30
N VAL A 26 12.40 -2.48 -19.32
CA VAL A 26 13.47 -3.47 -19.31
C VAL A 26 14.34 -3.32 -20.54
N SER A 27 15.64 -3.39 -20.33
CA SER A 27 16.64 -3.36 -21.39
C SER A 27 17.44 -4.66 -21.37
N ALA A 28 17.74 -5.18 -22.56
CA ALA A 28 18.57 -6.35 -22.74
C ALA A 28 19.69 -6.04 -23.74
N ALA A 29 20.88 -6.58 -23.48
CA ALA A 29 22.04 -6.46 -24.35
C ALA A 29 22.73 -7.81 -24.49
N ALA A 30 23.08 -8.18 -25.72
CA ALA A 30 23.82 -9.41 -26.00
C ALA A 30 24.82 -9.19 -27.15
N PRO A 31 25.87 -10.04 -27.25
CA PRO A 31 26.78 -10.02 -28.39
C PRO A 31 26.01 -10.21 -29.71
N SER A 32 26.28 -9.37 -30.71
CA SER A 32 25.55 -9.41 -31.98
C SER A 32 25.73 -10.73 -32.73
N ALA A 33 26.91 -11.34 -32.61
CA ALA A 33 27.22 -12.65 -33.19
C ALA A 33 26.34 -13.79 -32.63
N ASP A 34 25.92 -13.71 -31.37
CA ASP A 34 25.06 -14.73 -30.78
C ASP A 34 23.60 -14.55 -31.18
N LEU A 35 23.12 -13.30 -31.25
CA LEU A 35 21.75 -13.02 -31.67
C LEU A 35 21.51 -13.26 -33.16
N ALA A 36 22.53 -13.08 -34.01
CA ALA A 36 22.42 -13.31 -35.46
C ALA A 36 21.94 -14.72 -35.82
N LYS A 37 22.23 -15.72 -34.96
CA LYS A 37 21.83 -17.12 -35.14
C LYS A 37 20.32 -17.35 -35.03
N PHE A 38 19.58 -16.36 -34.51
CA PHE A 38 18.16 -16.48 -34.17
C PHE A 38 17.25 -15.64 -35.08
N GLY A 39 17.76 -15.09 -36.18
CA GLY A 39 16.97 -14.31 -37.13
C GLY A 39 16.56 -12.95 -36.58
N LYS A 40 15.29 -12.79 -36.19
CA LYS A 40 14.71 -11.54 -35.66
C LYS A 40 14.33 -11.70 -34.18
N PRO A 41 15.30 -11.72 -33.25
CA PRO A 41 15.00 -11.85 -31.84
C PRO A 41 14.26 -10.61 -31.30
N GLN A 42 13.37 -10.83 -30.35
CA GLN A 42 12.55 -9.82 -29.69
C GLN A 42 12.69 -9.92 -28.17
N LEU A 43 12.73 -8.77 -27.52
CA LEU A 43 12.56 -8.65 -26.08
C LEU A 43 11.08 -8.47 -25.77
N VAL A 44 10.52 -9.35 -24.95
CA VAL A 44 9.11 -9.33 -24.54
C VAL A 44 9.05 -9.12 -23.03
N LEU A 45 8.33 -8.08 -22.63
CA LEU A 45 7.96 -7.79 -21.24
C LEU A 45 6.46 -8.01 -21.08
N ASN A 46 6.08 -8.84 -20.13
CA ASN A 46 4.70 -9.04 -19.70
C ASN A 46 4.58 -8.67 -18.23
N ALA A 47 3.57 -7.87 -17.90
CA ALA A 47 3.08 -7.72 -16.54
C ALA A 47 1.70 -8.33 -16.43
N ALA A 48 1.44 -9.01 -15.32
CA ALA A 48 0.14 -9.55 -14.98
C ALA A 48 -0.17 -9.23 -13.51
N CYS A 49 -1.40 -8.83 -13.24
CA CYS A 49 -1.98 -8.72 -11.91
C CYS A 49 -3.07 -9.80 -11.81
N SER A 50 -2.87 -10.78 -10.93
CA SER A 50 -3.81 -11.91 -10.79
C SER A 50 -5.14 -11.45 -10.21
N GLU A 51 -5.10 -10.46 -9.35
CA GLU A 51 -6.19 -10.01 -8.49
C GLU A 51 -7.23 -9.23 -9.31
N THR A 52 -6.77 -8.49 -10.31
CA THR A 52 -7.64 -7.76 -11.24
C THR A 52 -7.79 -8.45 -12.60
N ALA A 53 -7.10 -9.58 -12.81
CA ALA A 53 -6.97 -10.26 -14.09
C ALA A 53 -6.41 -9.37 -15.23
N GLU A 54 -5.76 -8.26 -14.90
CA GLU A 54 -5.14 -7.36 -15.87
C GLU A 54 -3.81 -7.96 -16.37
N SER A 55 -3.58 -7.91 -17.68
CA SER A 55 -2.25 -8.21 -18.23
C SER A 55 -1.92 -7.35 -19.42
N VAL A 56 -0.71 -6.80 -19.40
CA VAL A 56 -0.18 -5.96 -20.47
C VAL A 56 1.14 -6.54 -20.95
N THR A 57 1.30 -6.58 -22.28
CA THR A 57 2.50 -7.11 -22.92
C THR A 57 3.05 -6.07 -23.89
N SER A 58 4.37 -5.88 -23.85
CA SER A 58 5.08 -5.03 -24.79
C SER A 58 6.30 -5.76 -25.34
N GLN A 59 6.64 -5.49 -26.60
CA GLN A 59 7.69 -6.18 -27.31
C GLN A 59 8.52 -5.22 -28.14
N SER A 60 9.82 -5.48 -28.24
CA SER A 60 10.77 -4.65 -28.98
C SER A 60 11.80 -5.50 -29.70
N LEU A 61 12.17 -5.09 -30.92
CA LEU A 61 13.20 -5.74 -31.71
C LEU A 61 14.60 -5.30 -31.24
N PHE A 62 15.57 -6.21 -31.35
CA PHE A 62 16.96 -5.83 -31.11
C PHE A 62 17.48 -4.92 -32.21
N THR A 63 18.00 -3.76 -31.81
CA THR A 63 18.82 -2.89 -32.65
C THR A 63 20.21 -3.50 -32.73
N VAL A 64 20.65 -3.83 -33.94
CA VAL A 64 21.92 -4.51 -34.19
C VAL A 64 23.05 -3.49 -34.26
N GLY A 65 23.99 -3.57 -33.32
CA GLY A 65 25.25 -2.83 -33.36
C GLY A 65 26.38 -3.66 -33.95
N SER A 66 27.58 -3.07 -34.04
CA SER A 66 28.77 -3.72 -34.59
C SER A 66 29.31 -4.86 -33.70
N THR A 67 29.13 -4.74 -32.38
CA THR A 67 29.62 -5.72 -31.39
C THR A 67 28.53 -6.22 -30.44
N ARG A 68 27.58 -5.35 -30.09
CA ARG A 68 26.43 -5.68 -29.23
C ARG A 68 25.13 -5.21 -29.86
N SER A 69 24.11 -6.03 -29.70
CA SER A 69 22.73 -5.64 -30.03
C SER A 69 21.97 -5.37 -28.74
N GLN A 70 21.06 -4.41 -28.79
CA GLN A 70 20.30 -3.94 -27.63
C GLN A 70 18.82 -3.82 -27.96
N ALA A 71 17.97 -4.10 -26.99
CA ALA A 71 16.54 -3.85 -27.06
C ALA A 71 16.07 -3.26 -25.73
N THR A 72 15.16 -2.30 -25.81
CA THR A 72 14.45 -1.75 -24.65
C THR A 72 12.97 -1.80 -24.96
N THR A 73 12.18 -2.24 -23.98
CA THR A 73 10.72 -2.24 -24.06
C THR A 73 10.15 -1.69 -22.76
N THR A 74 9.01 -1.03 -22.86
CA THR A 74 8.31 -0.40 -21.74
C THR A 74 6.84 -0.77 -21.80
N ILE A 75 6.27 -1.02 -20.63
CA ILE A 75 4.83 -1.13 -20.43
C ILE A 75 4.38 0.02 -19.52
N GLU A 76 3.16 0.47 -19.75
CA GLU A 76 2.46 1.42 -18.88
C GLU A 76 1.21 0.73 -18.36
N LEU A 77 0.97 0.88 -17.06
CA LEU A 77 -0.15 0.30 -16.34
C LEU A 77 -0.87 1.43 -15.60
N GLU A 78 -2.18 1.48 -15.73
CA GLU A 78 -3.03 2.38 -14.96
C GLU A 78 -3.28 1.78 -13.57
N GLY A 79 -2.97 2.53 -12.51
CA GLY A 79 -3.09 2.06 -11.12
C GLY A 79 -4.52 1.60 -10.77
N SER A 80 -5.54 2.22 -11.36
CA SER A 80 -6.95 1.86 -11.17
C SER A 80 -7.29 0.43 -11.60
N ARG A 81 -6.42 -0.23 -12.38
CA ARG A 81 -6.60 -1.59 -12.91
C ARG A 81 -5.70 -2.61 -12.21
N LEU A 82 -5.02 -2.21 -11.13
CA LEU A 82 -4.07 -3.03 -10.40
C LEU A 82 -4.49 -3.22 -8.94
N ALA A 83 -4.12 -4.35 -8.35
CA ALA A 83 -4.27 -4.62 -6.94
C ALA A 83 -3.14 -5.55 -6.46
N GLU A 84 -2.82 -5.48 -5.17
CA GLU A 84 -1.92 -6.37 -4.41
C GLU A 84 -0.52 -6.63 -4.98
N GLN A 85 -0.39 -7.30 -6.12
CA GLN A 85 0.89 -7.76 -6.67
C GLN A 85 0.93 -7.68 -8.20
N LEU A 86 2.09 -7.31 -8.73
CA LEU A 86 2.44 -7.46 -10.14
C LEU A 86 3.43 -8.59 -10.33
N LYS A 87 3.13 -9.47 -11.26
CA LYS A 87 4.06 -10.48 -11.76
C LYS A 87 4.66 -10.01 -13.08
N LEU A 88 5.98 -9.83 -13.09
CA LEU A 88 6.75 -9.47 -14.27
C LEU A 88 7.44 -10.69 -14.86
N ARG A 89 7.27 -10.86 -16.17
CA ARG A 89 7.93 -11.89 -16.96
C ARG A 89 8.68 -11.25 -18.12
N VAL A 90 9.98 -11.52 -18.20
CA VAL A 90 10.83 -11.02 -19.28
C VAL A 90 11.40 -12.20 -20.04
N THR A 91 11.11 -12.25 -21.34
CA THR A 91 11.58 -13.31 -22.23
C THR A 91 12.24 -12.73 -23.47
N LEU A 92 13.27 -13.41 -23.94
CA LEU A 92 13.86 -13.22 -25.26
C LEU A 92 13.26 -14.28 -26.17
N THR A 93 12.58 -13.87 -27.23
CA THR A 93 11.95 -14.78 -28.19
C THR A 93 12.58 -14.64 -29.57
N ALA A 94 12.51 -15.69 -30.38
CA ALA A 94 12.86 -15.66 -31.80
C ALA A 94 11.86 -16.49 -32.62
N PRO A 95 11.78 -16.22 -33.94
CA PRO A 95 11.01 -17.06 -34.85
C PRO A 95 11.41 -18.53 -34.77
N TYR A 96 10.43 -19.43 -34.82
CA TYR A 96 10.63 -20.87 -34.86
C TYR A 96 9.49 -21.55 -35.60
N GLY A 97 9.79 -22.54 -36.45
CA GLY A 97 8.77 -23.28 -37.20
C GLY A 97 7.95 -22.44 -38.19
N ASP A 98 7.24 -23.13 -39.07
CA ASP A 98 6.38 -22.52 -40.10
C ASP A 98 4.91 -22.43 -39.65
N GLU A 99 4.54 -23.19 -38.61
CA GLU A 99 3.19 -23.22 -38.05
C GLU A 99 2.97 -22.05 -37.08
N ALA A 100 1.80 -21.41 -37.16
CA ALA A 100 1.49 -20.21 -36.35
C ALA A 100 1.63 -20.45 -34.83
N TRP A 101 1.31 -21.65 -34.35
CA TRP A 101 1.41 -22.02 -32.93
C TRP A 101 2.84 -22.35 -32.48
N LEU A 102 3.76 -22.62 -33.41
CA LEU A 102 5.19 -22.81 -33.16
C LEU A 102 6.03 -21.56 -33.45
N SER A 103 5.42 -20.53 -34.06
CA SER A 103 6.05 -19.34 -34.65
C SER A 103 7.08 -18.62 -33.77
N ARG A 104 7.11 -18.89 -32.46
CA ARG A 104 8.07 -18.33 -31.51
C ARG A 104 8.65 -19.39 -30.60
N ARG A 105 9.95 -19.31 -30.35
CA ARG A 105 10.65 -20.01 -29.26
C ARG A 105 11.21 -19.03 -28.24
N ILE A 106 11.18 -19.40 -26.97
CA ILE A 106 11.90 -18.70 -25.91
C ILE A 106 13.36 -19.14 -26.00
N ILE A 107 14.27 -18.18 -26.16
CA ILE A 107 15.71 -18.40 -26.26
C ILE A 107 16.40 -18.13 -24.91
N ALA A 108 15.87 -17.17 -24.15
CA ALA A 108 16.31 -16.85 -22.81
C ALA A 108 15.14 -16.28 -22.00
N GLU A 109 15.17 -16.47 -20.70
CA GLU A 109 14.15 -15.98 -19.77
C GLU A 109 14.85 -15.48 -18.50
N ARG A 110 14.40 -14.34 -17.98
CA ARG A 110 14.75 -13.90 -16.63
C ARG A 110 13.78 -14.55 -15.65
N ARG A 111 14.26 -14.90 -14.45
CA ARG A 111 13.38 -15.34 -13.36
C ARG A 111 12.23 -14.35 -13.20
N ALA A 112 11.00 -14.86 -13.14
CA ALA A 112 9.83 -14.03 -12.91
C ALA A 112 9.99 -13.25 -11.61
N GLU A 113 9.73 -11.96 -11.68
CA GLU A 113 9.84 -11.02 -10.58
C GLU A 113 8.43 -10.69 -10.08
N HIS A 114 8.24 -10.67 -8.78
CA HIS A 114 6.97 -10.29 -8.17
C HIS A 114 7.24 -8.95 -7.48
N ILE A 115 6.47 -7.94 -7.86
CA ILE A 115 6.51 -6.63 -7.23
C ILE A 115 5.23 -6.49 -6.44
N ASP A 116 5.37 -6.40 -5.13
CA ASP A 116 4.25 -6.15 -4.25
C ASP A 116 3.82 -4.68 -4.42
N LEU A 117 2.58 -4.48 -4.86
CA LEU A 117 1.93 -3.18 -4.97
C LEU A 117 1.32 -2.77 -3.64
N GLN A 118 0.84 -3.73 -2.87
CA GLN A 118 0.65 -3.52 -1.46
C GLN A 118 2.01 -3.72 -0.81
N ALA A 119 2.58 -2.67 -0.21
CA ALA A 119 3.59 -2.90 0.81
C ALA A 119 2.93 -3.91 1.74
N GLY A 120 3.61 -4.97 2.14
CA GLY A 120 3.09 -5.77 3.25
C GLY A 120 2.91 -4.78 4.39
N LEU A 121 1.69 -4.24 4.58
CA LEU A 121 1.40 -3.03 5.34
C LEU A 121 1.52 -3.41 6.80
N ARG A 122 2.76 -3.59 7.26
CA ARG A 122 3.09 -3.67 8.67
C ARG A 122 3.09 -2.24 9.15
N GLY A 123 1.91 -1.77 9.52
CA GLY A 123 1.76 -0.45 10.08
C GLY A 123 0.40 0.15 9.82
N PHE A 124 0.22 1.34 10.38
CA PHE A 124 -0.95 2.15 10.14
C PHE A 124 -0.81 2.82 8.76
N PRO A 125 -1.83 2.80 7.86
CA PRO A 125 -1.75 3.47 6.57
C PRO A 125 -1.46 4.95 6.78
N THR A 126 -0.27 5.42 6.37
CA THR A 126 0.24 6.74 6.73
C THR A 126 0.80 7.47 5.51
N THR A 127 0.50 8.75 5.39
CA THR A 127 1.07 9.68 4.40
C THR A 127 1.49 10.97 5.10
N SER A 128 2.39 11.74 4.49
CA SER A 128 2.78 13.07 4.97
C SER A 128 2.59 14.11 3.87
N MET A 129 2.21 15.34 4.26
CA MET A 129 2.09 16.49 3.35
C MET A 129 2.08 17.82 4.13
N SER A 130 2.37 18.93 3.47
CA SER A 130 2.08 20.27 3.99
C SER A 130 0.57 20.56 3.98
N PHE A 131 -0.03 20.78 5.15
CA PHE A 131 -1.46 21.10 5.24
C PHE A 131 -1.74 22.52 4.79
N LYS A 132 -0.80 23.44 5.02
CA LYS A 132 -0.86 24.82 4.53
C LYS A 132 -0.89 24.87 3.01
N ALA A 133 -0.01 24.12 2.33
CA ALA A 133 -0.01 24.04 0.88
C ALA A 133 -1.29 23.39 0.32
N ALA A 134 -1.82 22.38 1.03
CA ALA A 134 -3.07 21.71 0.67
C ALA A 134 -4.36 22.44 1.11
N ASN A 135 -4.26 23.67 1.65
CA ASN A 135 -5.36 24.46 2.19
C ASN A 135 -6.26 23.69 3.20
N ARG A 136 -5.62 22.88 4.05
CA ARG A 136 -6.26 22.11 5.12
C ARG A 136 -6.17 22.85 6.46
N ARG A 137 -7.02 22.45 7.41
CA ARG A 137 -6.99 22.98 8.78
C ARG A 137 -5.63 22.66 9.42
N GLN A 138 -5.03 23.63 10.10
CA GLN A 138 -3.75 23.43 10.79
C GLN A 138 -3.94 22.52 12.02
N SER A 139 -3.61 21.24 11.85
CA SER A 139 -3.45 20.25 12.91
C SER A 139 -2.15 19.48 12.66
N PRO A 140 -1.53 18.89 13.69
CA PRO A 140 -0.28 18.13 13.52
C PRO A 140 -0.48 16.83 12.72
N TRP A 141 -1.69 16.27 12.78
CA TRP A 141 -2.10 15.13 11.99
C TRP A 141 -3.62 15.15 11.78
N LEU A 142 -4.07 14.33 10.83
CA LEU A 142 -5.47 14.07 10.53
C LEU A 142 -5.65 12.56 10.33
N LEU A 143 -6.65 11.96 10.96
CA LEU A 143 -7.11 10.64 10.57
C LEU A 143 -8.29 10.80 9.60
N SER A 144 -8.05 10.48 8.34
CA SER A 144 -9.08 10.39 7.31
C SER A 144 -9.73 9.02 7.38
N ILE A 145 -11.05 8.97 7.52
CA ILE A 145 -11.81 7.73 7.69
C ILE A 145 -12.96 7.75 6.70
N SER A 146 -12.96 6.80 5.78
CA SER A 146 -13.99 6.62 4.74
C SER A 146 -14.90 5.41 5.01
N ALA A 147 -14.66 4.67 6.10
CA ALA A 147 -15.44 3.50 6.48
C ALA A 147 -16.94 3.82 6.63
N THR A 148 -17.76 3.04 5.96
CA THR A 148 -19.23 3.04 5.99
C THR A 148 -19.81 1.84 6.74
N GLU A 149 -19.07 0.73 6.83
CA GLU A 149 -19.47 -0.49 7.52
C GLU A 149 -18.35 -1.01 8.44
N LEU A 150 -18.73 -1.82 9.43
CA LEU A 150 -17.77 -2.42 10.37
C LEU A 150 -16.82 -3.42 9.70
N SER A 151 -17.28 -4.07 8.63
CA SER A 151 -16.57 -5.04 7.79
C SER A 151 -15.55 -4.40 6.85
N ASP A 152 -15.62 -3.08 6.65
CA ASP A 152 -14.81 -2.39 5.65
C ASP A 152 -13.30 -2.63 5.89
N PRO A 153 -12.52 -2.91 4.82
CA PRO A 153 -11.10 -3.21 4.95
C PRO A 153 -10.32 -2.06 5.59
N PHE A 154 -9.58 -2.34 6.66
CA PHE A 154 -8.82 -1.33 7.41
C PHE A 154 -7.85 -0.54 6.52
N ALA A 155 -7.10 -1.24 5.67
CA ALA A 155 -6.07 -0.64 4.82
C ALA A 155 -6.59 0.41 3.83
N HIS A 156 -7.86 0.32 3.43
CA HIS A 156 -8.49 1.23 2.47
C HIS A 156 -9.47 2.23 3.09
N SER A 157 -9.80 2.03 4.37
CA SER A 157 -10.87 2.78 5.05
C SER A 157 -10.35 3.78 6.08
N ILE A 158 -9.05 3.73 6.38
CA ILE A 158 -8.38 4.69 7.26
C ILE A 158 -7.04 5.12 6.69
N GLN A 159 -6.71 6.40 6.87
CA GLN A 159 -5.41 6.96 6.52
C GLN A 159 -5.01 8.00 7.56
N LEU A 160 -3.84 7.82 8.16
CA LEU A 160 -3.16 8.85 8.92
C LEU A 160 -2.44 9.79 7.95
N VAL A 161 -2.71 11.08 8.08
CA VAL A 161 -2.03 12.12 7.33
C VAL A 161 -1.25 12.98 8.31
N LEU A 162 0.07 12.98 8.19
CA LEU A 162 1.00 13.75 9.02
C LEU A 162 1.27 15.11 8.38
N ASN A 163 1.23 16.17 9.19
CA ASN A 163 1.44 17.53 8.70
C ASN A 163 2.92 17.94 8.80
N GLU A 164 3.58 18.04 7.66
CA GLU A 164 4.99 18.42 7.53
C GLU A 164 5.25 19.89 7.93
N ASP A 165 4.22 20.72 8.07
CA ASP A 165 4.38 22.10 8.52
C ASP A 165 4.78 22.23 10.01
N TYR A 166 4.70 21.14 10.78
CA TYR A 166 5.07 21.11 12.20
C TYR A 166 6.42 20.40 12.37
N SER A 167 7.42 21.10 12.92
CA SER A 167 8.76 20.53 13.15
C SER A 167 8.75 19.25 14.01
N ARG A 168 7.85 19.17 15.00
CA ARG A 168 7.67 17.96 15.83
C ARG A 168 7.13 16.76 15.06
N VAL A 169 6.40 17.00 13.99
CA VAL A 169 5.87 15.94 13.11
C VAL A 169 6.91 15.53 12.09
N GLU A 170 7.73 16.47 11.60
CA GLU A 170 8.93 16.17 10.81
C GLU A 170 9.91 15.30 11.60
N GLU A 171 10.23 15.68 12.85
CA GLU A 171 11.03 14.86 13.78
C GLU A 171 10.44 13.45 13.96
N LEU A 172 9.10 13.32 14.00
CA LEU A 172 8.42 12.03 14.09
C LEU A 172 8.61 11.20 12.82
N ILE A 173 8.47 11.81 11.64
CA ILE A 173 8.67 11.15 10.34
C ILE A 173 10.12 10.66 10.19
N GLU A 174 11.08 11.44 10.68
CA GLU A 174 12.52 11.10 10.67
C GLU A 174 12.94 10.08 11.75
N GLY A 175 12.00 9.62 12.59
CA GLY A 175 12.28 8.65 13.66
C GLY A 175 12.99 9.25 14.88
N GLN A 176 12.95 10.57 15.02
CA GLN A 176 13.51 11.34 16.14
C GLN A 176 12.42 11.92 17.05
N ALA A 177 11.23 11.30 17.05
CA ALA A 177 10.08 11.77 17.80
C ALA A 177 10.39 11.93 19.29
N GLN A 178 9.95 13.05 19.87
CA GLN A 178 9.91 13.14 21.32
C GLN A 178 8.82 12.18 21.86
N PRO A 179 9.06 11.47 22.98
CA PRO A 179 8.13 10.45 23.48
C PRO A 179 6.68 10.94 23.65
N HIS A 180 6.50 12.19 24.08
CA HIS A 180 5.16 12.76 24.27
C HIS A 180 4.39 12.96 22.95
N VAL A 181 5.09 13.15 21.83
CA VAL A 181 4.49 13.28 20.49
C VAL A 181 3.98 11.92 20.04
N GLU A 182 4.78 10.86 20.19
CA GLU A 182 4.36 9.47 19.92
C GLU A 182 3.14 9.08 20.76
N THR A 183 3.19 9.38 22.06
CA THR A 183 2.09 9.13 23.00
C THR A 183 0.82 9.87 22.59
N SER A 184 0.93 11.13 22.17
CA SER A 184 -0.20 11.93 21.68
C SER A 184 -0.79 11.35 20.39
N LEU A 185 0.06 10.89 19.47
CA LEU A 185 -0.37 10.26 18.22
C LEU A 185 -1.07 8.92 18.49
N HIS A 186 -0.52 8.07 19.35
CA HIS A 186 -1.17 6.82 19.75
C HIS A 186 -2.54 7.07 20.35
N ALA A 187 -2.68 8.05 21.25
CA ALA A 187 -3.99 8.40 21.82
C ALA A 187 -4.98 8.84 20.74
N ALA A 188 -4.53 9.66 19.78
CA ALA A 188 -5.36 10.09 18.67
C ALA A 188 -5.84 8.91 17.81
N ILE A 189 -4.94 7.98 17.47
CA ILE A 189 -5.27 6.78 16.69
C ILE A 189 -6.30 5.92 17.42
N ILE A 190 -6.07 5.59 18.69
CA ILE A 190 -6.97 4.74 19.48
C ILE A 190 -8.35 5.39 19.57
N ARG A 191 -8.38 6.68 19.91
CA ARG A 191 -9.61 7.48 20.01
C ARG A 191 -10.41 7.41 18.71
N SER A 192 -9.77 7.70 17.59
CA SER A 192 -10.42 7.68 16.27
C SER A 192 -10.96 6.30 15.91
N LEU A 193 -10.22 5.21 16.19
CA LEU A 193 -10.67 3.85 15.91
C LEU A 193 -11.90 3.46 16.72
N VAL A 194 -11.87 3.66 18.04
CA VAL A 194 -12.98 3.27 18.91
C VAL A 194 -14.21 4.15 18.65
N GLN A 195 -14.02 5.46 18.40
CA GLN A 195 -15.12 6.35 18.02
C GLN A 195 -15.73 5.98 16.67
N THR A 196 -14.93 5.55 15.70
CA THR A 196 -15.41 5.07 14.40
C THR A 196 -16.23 3.80 14.54
N ALA A 197 -15.73 2.82 15.28
CA ALA A 197 -16.47 1.59 15.54
C ALA A 197 -17.80 1.86 16.26
N ARG A 198 -17.81 2.78 17.25
CA ARG A 198 -19.06 3.22 17.90
C ARG A 198 -20.04 3.81 16.89
N ARG A 199 -19.58 4.77 16.07
CA ARG A 199 -20.44 5.42 15.06
C ARG A 199 -21.04 4.39 14.10
N LEU A 200 -20.23 3.48 13.57
CA LEU A 200 -20.69 2.44 12.64
C LEU A 200 -21.65 1.43 13.30
N ALA A 201 -21.42 1.09 14.57
CA ALA A 201 -22.35 0.27 15.35
C ALA A 201 -23.69 0.99 15.61
N ASP A 202 -23.65 2.29 15.92
CA ASP A 202 -24.85 3.11 16.08
C ASP A 202 -25.66 3.21 14.76
N ASP A 203 -24.98 3.39 13.64
CA ASP A 203 -25.59 3.51 12.31
C ASP A 203 -26.24 2.18 11.83
N SER A 204 -25.67 1.03 12.24
CA SER A 204 -26.18 -0.32 11.91
C SER A 204 -27.29 -0.82 12.84
N GLY A 205 -27.49 -0.18 14.00
CA GLY A 205 -28.60 -0.46 14.91
C GLY A 205 -28.49 -1.75 15.75
N ASP A 206 -27.35 -2.45 15.74
CA ASP A 206 -27.15 -3.65 16.55
C ASP A 206 -25.68 -3.83 17.00
N ASP A 207 -25.46 -3.74 18.31
CA ASP A 207 -24.15 -3.98 18.95
C ASP A 207 -23.67 -5.42 18.82
N ALA A 208 -24.57 -6.39 18.63
CA ALA A 208 -24.21 -7.79 18.42
C ALA A 208 -23.36 -7.98 17.15
N ASN A 209 -23.42 -7.02 16.21
CA ASN A 209 -22.64 -7.04 14.98
C ASN A 209 -21.14 -6.71 15.19
N LEU A 210 -20.73 -6.10 16.31
CA LEU A 210 -19.33 -5.74 16.53
C LEU A 210 -18.42 -6.96 16.69
N GLU A 211 -18.79 -7.91 17.55
CA GLU A 211 -17.98 -9.12 17.76
C GLU A 211 -18.03 -10.06 16.55
N ALA A 212 -19.20 -10.15 15.90
CA ALA A 212 -19.36 -10.90 14.66
C ALA A 212 -18.44 -10.33 13.56
N ALA A 213 -18.45 -9.01 13.34
CA ALA A 213 -17.62 -8.36 12.33
C ALA A 213 -16.11 -8.56 12.58
N VAL A 214 -15.67 -8.54 13.85
CA VAL A 214 -14.26 -8.81 14.20
C VAL A 214 -13.86 -10.24 13.84
N LEU A 215 -14.72 -11.22 14.12
CA LEU A 215 -14.44 -12.64 13.87
C LEU A 215 -14.50 -12.98 12.37
N GLU A 216 -15.50 -12.45 11.67
CA GLU A 216 -15.73 -12.73 10.25
C GLU A 216 -14.74 -11.98 9.35
N PHE A 217 -14.35 -10.76 9.74
CA PHE A 217 -13.47 -9.89 8.97
C PHE A 217 -12.23 -9.45 9.79
N PRO A 218 -11.19 -10.31 9.90
CA PRO A 218 -10.02 -10.05 10.75
C PRO A 218 -9.13 -8.87 10.28
N HIS A 219 -9.36 -8.36 9.06
CA HIS A 219 -8.65 -7.22 8.48
C HIS A 219 -9.54 -5.96 8.38
N SER A 220 -10.69 -5.95 9.05
CA SER A 220 -11.65 -4.85 9.03
C SER A 220 -11.33 -3.72 10.00
N ILE A 221 -12.05 -2.60 9.86
CA ILE A 221 -12.06 -1.50 10.83
C ILE A 221 -12.50 -1.99 12.23
N ALA A 222 -13.48 -2.89 12.32
CA ALA A 222 -13.90 -3.45 13.60
C ALA A 222 -12.76 -4.23 14.27
N ALA A 223 -12.07 -5.10 13.52
CA ALA A 223 -10.94 -5.88 14.02
C ALA A 223 -9.76 -4.97 14.46
N ALA A 224 -9.48 -3.91 13.70
CA ALA A 224 -8.45 -2.94 14.07
C ALA A 224 -8.79 -2.19 15.36
N ALA A 225 -10.05 -1.77 15.52
CA ALA A 225 -10.51 -1.10 16.72
C ALA A 225 -10.53 -2.05 17.94
N ASP A 226 -10.92 -3.32 17.76
CA ASP A 226 -10.86 -4.33 18.84
C ASP A 226 -9.44 -4.62 19.28
N LYS A 227 -8.52 -4.76 18.32
CA LYS A 227 -7.09 -4.86 18.61
C LYS A 227 -6.59 -3.66 19.42
N ALA A 228 -6.89 -2.43 18.99
CA ALA A 228 -6.50 -1.22 19.73
C ALA A 228 -7.09 -1.19 21.15
N SER A 229 -8.36 -1.57 21.31
CA SER A 229 -9.01 -1.66 22.62
C SER A 229 -8.33 -2.71 23.51
N ARG A 230 -8.00 -3.89 22.98
CA ARG A 230 -7.32 -4.95 23.74
C ARG A 230 -5.89 -4.59 24.10
N ASP A 231 -5.15 -4.00 23.17
CA ASP A 231 -3.73 -3.69 23.35
C ASP A 231 -3.54 -2.54 24.34
N PHE A 232 -4.37 -1.50 24.27
CA PHE A 232 -4.20 -0.30 25.09
C PHE A 232 -5.15 -0.26 26.29
N LEU A 233 -6.44 -0.51 26.08
CA LEU A 233 -7.44 -0.41 27.16
C LEU A 233 -7.56 -1.70 27.96
N LYS A 234 -6.96 -2.81 27.49
CA LYS A 234 -7.05 -4.16 28.08
C LYS A 234 -8.49 -4.65 28.22
N ARG A 235 -9.35 -4.25 27.27
CA ARG A 235 -10.78 -4.55 27.24
C ARG A 235 -11.23 -4.87 25.80
N PRO A 236 -12.29 -5.68 25.61
CA PRO A 236 -12.87 -5.90 24.28
C PRO A 236 -13.53 -4.63 23.74
N ILE A 237 -13.70 -4.54 22.42
CA ILE A 237 -14.32 -3.37 21.79
C ILE A 237 -15.75 -3.08 22.26
N THR A 238 -16.54 -4.12 22.52
CA THR A 238 -17.92 -3.98 23.00
C THR A 238 -17.99 -3.19 24.30
N TRP A 239 -17.03 -3.42 25.21
CA TRP A 239 -16.89 -2.63 26.43
C TRP A 239 -16.53 -1.16 26.12
N ALA A 240 -15.59 -0.93 25.21
CA ALA A 240 -15.13 0.42 24.88
C ALA A 240 -16.24 1.26 24.21
N VAL A 241 -16.97 0.65 23.27
CA VAL A 241 -18.12 1.27 22.60
C VAL A 241 -19.24 1.58 23.59
N SER A 242 -19.63 0.62 24.43
CA SER A 242 -20.65 0.82 25.48
C SER A 242 -20.24 1.90 26.49
N SER A 243 -18.97 1.92 26.88
CA SER A 243 -18.42 2.94 27.79
C SER A 243 -18.37 4.32 27.13
N LEU A 244 -18.05 4.42 25.83
CA LEU A 244 -18.10 5.71 25.12
C LEU A 244 -19.51 6.29 24.97
N ARG A 245 -20.55 5.45 25.04
CA ARG A 245 -21.94 5.93 25.04
C ARG A 245 -22.38 6.43 26.42
N SER A 246 -21.94 5.75 27.47
CA SER A 246 -22.43 6.01 28.84
C SER A 246 -21.53 6.96 29.64
N HIS A 247 -20.21 6.86 29.47
CA HIS A 247 -19.18 7.57 30.24
C HIS A 247 -17.97 7.91 29.34
N PRO A 248 -18.14 8.78 28.32
CA PRO A 248 -17.08 9.09 27.35
C PRO A 248 -15.80 9.63 28.00
N GLU A 249 -15.93 10.46 29.05
CA GLU A 249 -14.82 11.01 29.82
C GLU A 249 -13.97 9.92 30.51
N TYR A 250 -14.60 8.83 30.93
CA TYR A 250 -13.90 7.70 31.54
C TYR A 250 -13.03 6.96 30.50
N VAL A 251 -13.53 6.80 29.28
CA VAL A 251 -12.76 6.19 28.19
C VAL A 251 -11.59 7.07 27.80
N GLU A 252 -11.77 8.38 27.73
CA GLU A 252 -10.68 9.33 27.45
C GLU A 252 -9.59 9.27 28.52
N ALA A 253 -9.95 9.28 29.81
CA ALA A 253 -8.99 9.11 30.90
C ALA A 253 -8.24 7.77 30.82
N MET A 254 -8.92 6.70 30.39
CA MET A 254 -8.31 5.38 30.16
C MET A 254 -7.33 5.40 28.99
N ILE A 255 -7.66 6.07 27.87
CA ILE A 255 -6.75 6.23 26.73
C ILE A 255 -5.49 6.97 27.19
N ASP A 256 -5.63 8.12 27.86
CA ASP A 256 -4.51 8.95 28.32
C ASP A 256 -3.60 8.17 29.30
N SER A 257 -4.21 7.39 30.19
CA SER A 257 -3.50 6.51 31.12
C SER A 257 -2.76 5.38 30.40
N ALA A 258 -3.38 4.75 29.40
CA ALA A 258 -2.83 3.63 28.64
C ALA A 258 -1.62 4.03 27.79
N VAL A 259 -1.66 5.21 27.17
CA VAL A 259 -0.53 5.71 26.36
C VAL A 259 0.57 6.34 27.21
N GLY A 260 0.33 6.49 28.52
CA GLY A 260 1.30 7.05 29.45
C GLY A 260 1.51 8.56 29.29
N ALA A 261 0.44 9.33 29.00
CA ALA A 261 0.46 10.75 28.65
C ALA A 261 1.36 11.64 29.53
N LEU A 262 1.54 11.27 30.80
CA LEU A 262 2.35 12.02 31.79
C LEU A 262 3.38 11.15 32.52
N LYS A 263 3.61 9.91 32.10
CA LYS A 263 4.64 9.05 32.72
C LYS A 263 5.97 9.30 32.03
N GLU A 264 6.87 10.01 32.70
CA GLU A 264 8.26 10.09 32.28
C GLU A 264 8.84 8.66 32.20
N LYS A 265 9.40 8.30 31.04
CA LYS A 265 10.23 7.08 30.94
C LYS A 265 11.45 7.32 31.83
N ARG A 266 11.50 6.63 32.97
CA ARG A 266 12.73 6.47 33.76
C ARG A 266 13.75 5.65 32.97
#